data_AF-A0A4V2AZ32-F1
#
_entry.id   AF-A0A4V2AZ32-F1
#
_cell.length_a   1.000
_cell.length_b   1.000
_cell.length_c   1.000
_cell.angle_alpha   90.00
_cell.angle_beta   90.00
_cell.angle_gamma   90.00
#
_symmetry.space_group_name_H-M   'P 1'
#
loop_
_entity.id
_entity.type
_entity.pdbx_description
1 polymer ?
#
loop_
_entity_poly.entity_id
_entity_poly.type
_entity_poly.pdbx_seq_one_letter_code
_entity_poly.pdbx_strand_id
1 'polypeptide(L)'
;MKIAAGLLTLLSLLTVGANAQTKKPATHQCTPGDACCSQDKTKVPPVNTKTTLPMTAAVKSKQVACKLTTPALRKRKEEVIAVLKNKVREKTELQDGYRFTFEGSDAMMDTLVDFIKTERQCCNFFTFNLTVSDDESSHLLSLTGPDGAKEFIVSELNL
;
A
#
# COMPACT_ATOMS: atom_id res chain seq x y z
N MET A 1 38.76 -54.18 7.75
CA MET A 1 38.23 -54.60 9.06
C MET A 1 36.73 -54.32 9.05
N LYS A 2 35.92 -55.37 9.14
CA LYS A 2 34.44 -55.34 9.12
C LYS A 2 33.92 -54.96 10.50
N ILE A 3 32.86 -54.16 10.61
CA ILE A 3 31.74 -54.43 11.54
C ILE A 3 30.44 -53.94 10.89
N ALA A 4 29.46 -54.83 10.85
CA ALA A 4 28.10 -54.67 10.38
C ALA A 4 27.14 -54.55 11.58
N ALA A 5 26.03 -53.85 11.40
CA ALA A 5 24.70 -54.02 12.03
C ALA A 5 23.92 -52.72 11.75
N GLY A 6 22.79 -52.68 11.06
CA GLY A 6 21.67 -53.61 11.12
C GLY A 6 20.59 -52.99 12.01
N LEU A 7 19.67 -52.23 11.43
CA LEU A 7 18.32 -52.06 11.98
C LEU A 7 17.33 -51.70 10.87
N LEU A 8 16.66 -52.73 10.35
CA LEU A 8 15.29 -52.63 9.86
C LEU A 8 14.44 -51.92 10.93
N THR A 9 13.56 -50.99 10.55
CA THR A 9 12.12 -51.10 10.84
C THR A 9 11.30 -49.89 10.36
N LEU A 10 10.17 -50.25 9.73
CA LEU A 10 8.88 -49.56 9.65
C LEU A 10 8.72 -48.30 8.79
N LEU A 11 8.44 -48.60 7.51
CA LEU A 11 7.44 -47.92 6.69
C LEU A 11 6.04 -48.09 7.34
N SER A 12 5.41 -47.02 7.82
CA SER A 12 3.97 -47.03 8.15
C SER A 12 3.37 -45.63 8.28
N LEU A 13 2.51 -45.34 7.29
CA LEU A 13 1.30 -44.51 7.31
C LEU A 13 1.41 -43.01 7.63
N LEU A 14 1.42 -42.24 6.53
CA LEU A 14 0.74 -40.95 6.42
C LEU A 14 -0.71 -41.06 6.93
N THR A 15 -1.02 -40.38 8.03
CA THR A 15 -2.38 -39.95 8.31
C THR A 15 -2.39 -38.42 8.41
N VAL A 16 -2.74 -37.78 7.31
CA VAL A 16 -3.12 -36.37 7.30
C VAL A 16 -4.52 -36.29 7.89
N GLY A 17 -4.60 -36.03 9.19
CA GLY A 17 -5.83 -35.62 9.85
C GLY A 17 -6.01 -34.11 9.73
N ALA A 18 -6.58 -33.63 8.62
CA ALA A 18 -7.06 -32.26 8.51
C ALA A 18 -8.37 -32.13 9.29
N ASN A 19 -8.29 -31.85 10.60
CA ASN A 19 -9.47 -31.48 11.40
C ASN A 19 -9.61 -29.96 11.39
N ALA A 20 -10.22 -29.42 10.34
CA ALA A 20 -10.65 -28.02 10.30
C ALA A 20 -11.90 -27.87 11.18
N GLN A 21 -11.70 -27.77 12.50
CA GLN A 21 -12.74 -27.27 13.39
C GLN A 21 -12.83 -25.76 13.17
N THR A 22 -13.77 -25.33 12.34
CA THR A 22 -14.27 -23.96 12.35
C THR A 22 -15.01 -23.75 13.67
N LYS A 23 -14.26 -23.47 14.73
CA LYS A 23 -14.85 -22.93 15.96
C LYS A 23 -15.46 -21.58 15.57
N LYS A 24 -16.80 -21.57 15.47
CA LYS A 24 -17.63 -20.37 15.33
C LYS A 24 -17.00 -19.26 16.19
N PRO A 25 -16.66 -18.10 15.63
CA PRO A 25 -16.07 -17.03 16.43
C PRO A 25 -17.09 -16.71 17.53
N ALA A 26 -16.64 -16.80 18.77
CA ALA A 26 -17.43 -16.38 19.91
C ALA A 26 -17.82 -14.92 19.65
N THR A 27 -19.12 -14.64 19.63
CA THR A 27 -19.65 -13.28 19.59
C THR A 27 -19.00 -12.51 20.75
N HIS A 28 -18.03 -11.66 20.43
CA HIS A 28 -17.43 -10.78 21.41
C HIS A 28 -18.51 -9.80 21.84
N GLN A 29 -19.04 -9.96 23.05
CA GLN A 29 -19.91 -8.97 23.65
C GLN A 29 -19.02 -7.85 24.17
N CYS A 30 -19.23 -6.64 23.66
CA CYS A 30 -18.50 -5.46 24.11
C CYS A 30 -18.90 -5.16 25.56
N THR A 31 -17.91 -4.87 26.41
CA THR A 31 -18.14 -4.37 27.77
C THR A 31 -18.08 -2.84 27.78
N PRO A 32 -18.81 -2.15 28.69
CA PRO A 32 -18.75 -0.70 28.78
C PRO A 32 -17.34 -0.22 29.14
N GLY A 33 -16.65 0.45 28.21
CA GLY A 33 -15.28 0.96 28.39
C GLY A 33 -14.40 0.87 27.13
N ASP A 34 -14.80 0.07 26.14
CA ASP A 34 -14.04 -0.09 24.90
C ASP A 34 -14.22 1.13 23.98
N ALA A 35 -13.15 1.90 23.79
CA ALA A 35 -13.15 3.15 23.00
C ALA A 35 -13.49 2.96 21.50
N CYS A 36 -13.45 1.73 20.98
CA CYS A 36 -13.63 1.44 19.55
C CYS A 36 -15.09 1.27 19.09
N CYS A 37 -16.07 1.11 19.99
CA CYS A 37 -17.44 0.71 19.60
C CYS A 37 -18.52 1.78 19.86
N SER A 38 -18.17 3.06 19.73
CA SER A 38 -19.18 4.12 19.66
C SER A 38 -19.54 4.42 18.22
N GLN A 39 -20.51 3.70 17.67
CA GLN A 39 -21.25 4.15 16.49
C GLN A 39 -22.76 4.03 16.76
N ASP A 40 -23.34 5.22 16.83
CA ASP A 40 -24.71 5.58 17.14
C ASP A 40 -25.72 4.89 16.21
N LYS A 41 -26.80 4.37 16.79
CA LYS A 41 -27.91 3.76 16.06
C LYS A 41 -28.92 4.84 15.68
N THR A 42 -28.60 5.67 14.69
CA THR A 42 -29.62 6.47 14.00
C THR A 42 -30.10 5.78 12.73
N LYS A 43 -31.27 5.18 12.87
CA LYS A 43 -32.24 4.72 11.84
C LYS A 43 -32.06 5.38 10.46
N VAL A 44 -31.59 4.62 9.46
CA VAL A 44 -31.53 5.07 8.07
C VAL A 44 -32.89 4.82 7.38
N PRO A 45 -33.59 5.83 6.84
CA PRO A 45 -34.80 5.63 6.03
C PRO A 45 -34.47 5.06 4.64
N PRO A 46 -35.43 4.41 3.96
CA PRO A 46 -35.17 3.73 2.70
C PRO A 46 -34.81 4.73 1.60
N VAL A 47 -33.61 4.58 1.02
CA VAL A 47 -33.19 5.33 -0.18
C VAL A 47 -33.90 4.75 -1.40
N ASN A 48 -34.63 5.59 -2.12
CA ASN A 48 -35.18 5.23 -3.42
C ASN A 48 -34.92 6.40 -4.35
N THR A 49 -33.89 6.28 -5.19
CA THR A 49 -33.58 7.32 -6.16
C THR A 49 -33.08 6.70 -7.46
N LYS A 50 -34.04 6.41 -8.32
CA LYS A 50 -33.81 6.20 -9.74
C LYS A 50 -33.59 7.59 -10.36
N THR A 51 -32.34 8.03 -10.45
CA THR A 51 -31.98 9.24 -11.20
C THR A 51 -30.72 8.98 -12.01
N THR A 52 -30.92 8.61 -13.28
CA THR A 52 -29.88 8.66 -14.31
C THR A 52 -29.70 10.13 -14.68
N LEU A 53 -28.63 10.75 -14.20
CA LEU A 53 -28.10 11.98 -14.80
C LEU A 53 -26.98 11.57 -15.79
N PRO A 54 -26.96 12.12 -17.01
CA PRO A 54 -25.83 11.93 -17.92
C PRO A 54 -24.60 12.63 -17.31
N MET A 55 -23.65 11.84 -16.82
CA MET A 55 -22.34 12.34 -16.40
C MET A 55 -21.52 12.69 -17.65
N THR A 56 -21.75 13.86 -18.21
CA THR A 56 -20.70 14.53 -18.99
C THR A 56 -19.88 15.38 -18.03
N ALA A 57 -19.13 14.70 -17.15
CA ALA A 57 -18.12 15.38 -16.36
C ALA A 57 -16.96 15.73 -17.30
N ALA A 58 -16.80 17.02 -17.60
CA ALA A 58 -15.64 17.52 -18.31
C ALA A 58 -14.38 17.16 -17.50
N VAL A 59 -13.64 16.15 -17.96
CA VAL A 59 -12.35 15.76 -17.39
C VAL A 59 -11.37 16.89 -17.68
N LYS A 60 -11.22 17.80 -16.71
CA LYS A 60 -10.17 18.81 -16.74
C LYS A 60 -8.85 18.08 -16.51
N SER A 61 -8.09 17.85 -17.59
CA SER A 61 -6.77 17.22 -17.52
C SER A 61 -5.85 18.04 -16.61
N LYS A 62 -5.30 17.41 -15.57
CA LYS A 62 -4.30 18.05 -14.72
C LYS A 62 -2.99 18.11 -15.50
N GLN A 63 -2.42 19.30 -15.65
CA GLN A 63 -1.12 19.48 -16.28
C GLN A 63 -0.02 18.81 -15.45
N VAL A 64 0.80 17.99 -16.11
CA VAL A 64 1.96 17.32 -15.52
C VAL A 64 3.12 18.32 -15.46
N ALA A 65 3.24 19.04 -14.34
CA ALA A 65 4.34 19.96 -14.09
C ALA A 65 4.61 20.12 -12.59
N CYS A 66 5.89 20.12 -12.20
CA CYS A 66 6.30 20.45 -10.84
C CYS A 66 6.20 21.95 -10.60
N LYS A 67 5.50 22.36 -9.53
CA LYS A 67 5.32 23.78 -9.17
C LYS A 67 6.43 24.34 -8.28
N LEU A 68 7.49 23.59 -8.01
CA LEU A 68 8.59 24.04 -7.15
C LEU A 68 9.49 25.05 -7.86
N THR A 69 9.27 26.33 -7.58
CA THR A 69 10.03 27.43 -8.18
C THR A 69 11.26 27.86 -7.37
N THR A 70 11.35 27.55 -6.07
CA THR A 70 12.46 28.03 -5.23
C THR A 70 13.62 27.01 -5.14
N PRO A 71 14.89 27.46 -5.12
CA PRO A 71 16.05 26.57 -5.00
C PRO A 71 16.06 25.70 -3.75
N ALA A 72 15.58 26.23 -2.62
CA ALA A 72 15.53 25.51 -1.34
C ALA A 72 14.56 24.31 -1.39
N LEU A 73 13.43 24.45 -2.09
CA LEU A 73 12.47 23.37 -2.25
C LEU A 73 12.99 22.31 -3.23
N ARG A 74 13.72 22.72 -4.27
CA ARG A 74 14.38 21.79 -5.21
C ARG A 74 15.42 20.91 -4.51
N LYS A 75 16.28 21.51 -3.68
CA LYS A 75 17.30 20.78 -2.92
C LYS A 75 16.69 19.75 -1.97
N ARG A 76 15.63 20.13 -1.24
CA ARG A 76 14.91 19.21 -0.35
C ARG A 76 14.28 18.04 -1.12
N LYS A 77 13.70 18.31 -2.29
CA LYS A 77 13.18 17.28 -3.19
C LYS A 77 14.30 16.29 -3.59
N GLU A 78 15.45 16.80 -4.05
CA GLU A 78 16.59 15.98 -4.46
C GLU A 78 17.11 15.08 -3.32
N GLU A 79 17.23 15.61 -2.10
CA GLU A 79 17.68 14.85 -0.93
C GLU A 79 16.72 13.72 -0.56
N VAL A 80 15.41 13.98 -0.51
CA VAL A 80 14.40 12.96 -0.17
C VAL A 80 14.32 11.89 -1.26
N ILE A 81 14.37 12.28 -2.53
CA ILE A 81 14.33 11.35 -3.66
C ILE A 81 15.57 10.46 -3.67
N ALA A 82 16.76 11.01 -3.41
CA ALA A 82 17.99 10.23 -3.35
C ALA A 82 17.94 9.18 -2.23
N VAL A 83 17.35 9.52 -1.07
CA VAL A 83 17.14 8.56 0.01
C VAL A 83 16.18 7.45 -0.44
N LEU A 84 15.04 7.80 -1.04
CA LEU A 84 14.05 6.82 -1.48
C LEU A 84 14.60 5.88 -2.55
N LYS A 85 15.32 6.40 -3.53
CA LYS A 85 15.90 5.62 -4.63
C LYS A 85 16.77 4.46 -4.12
N ASN A 86 17.59 4.72 -3.10
CA ASN A 86 18.45 3.70 -2.51
C ASN A 86 17.69 2.66 -1.65
N LYS A 87 16.41 2.90 -1.37
CA LYS A 87 15.56 2.04 -0.53
C LYS A 87 14.51 1.27 -1.34
N VAL A 88 14.40 1.50 -2.65
CA VAL A 88 13.50 0.75 -3.53
C VAL A 88 14.01 -0.69 -3.62
N ARG A 89 13.19 -1.64 -3.15
CA ARG A 89 13.45 -3.09 -3.25
C ARG A 89 12.95 -3.65 -4.57
N GLU A 90 11.81 -3.16 -5.05
CA GLU A 90 11.20 -3.57 -6.31
C GLU A 90 10.50 -2.39 -6.96
N LYS A 91 10.51 -2.37 -8.31
CA LYS A 91 9.76 -1.42 -9.13
C LYS A 91 8.89 -2.19 -10.11
N THR A 92 7.58 -1.96 -10.04
CA THR A 92 6.59 -2.55 -10.94
C THR A 92 5.94 -1.44 -11.76
N GLU A 93 5.93 -1.57 -13.08
CA GLU A 93 5.20 -0.66 -13.97
C GLU A 93 3.69 -0.90 -13.90
N LEU A 94 2.91 0.18 -13.89
CA LEU A 94 1.45 0.17 -13.98
C LEU A 94 0.99 0.83 -15.28
N GLN A 95 -0.31 0.74 -15.57
CA GLN A 95 -0.89 1.39 -16.75
C GLN A 95 -0.65 2.91 -16.72
N ASP A 96 -0.88 3.54 -15.57
CA ASP A 96 -0.92 4.98 -15.35
C ASP A 96 0.16 5.47 -14.37
N GLY A 97 1.20 4.67 -14.10
CA GLY A 97 2.19 4.99 -13.07
C GLY A 97 3.18 3.88 -12.77
N TYR A 98 3.74 3.93 -11.56
CA TYR A 98 4.64 2.90 -11.01
C TYR A 98 4.25 2.56 -9.58
N ARG A 99 4.57 1.33 -9.17
CA ARG A 99 4.55 0.87 -7.79
C ARG A 99 5.96 0.51 -7.34
N PHE A 100 6.28 0.91 -6.12
CA PHE A 100 7.57 0.69 -5.49
C PHE A 100 7.37 -0.06 -4.20
N THR A 101 8.18 -1.10 -3.98
CA THR A 101 8.21 -1.87 -2.75
C THR A 101 9.36 -1.42 -1.88
N PHE A 102 9.09 -1.19 -0.60
CA PHE A 102 10.07 -0.78 0.40
C PHE A 102 10.06 -1.75 1.58
N GLU A 103 11.06 -1.62 2.46
CA GLU A 103 11.10 -2.30 3.75
C GLU A 103 9.89 -1.95 4.62
N GLY A 104 9.30 -2.94 5.28
CA GLY A 104 8.27 -2.74 6.28
C GLY A 104 8.89 -2.34 7.62
N SER A 105 9.16 -1.05 7.80
CA SER A 105 9.57 -0.48 9.09
C SER A 105 8.93 0.88 9.32
N ASP A 106 8.76 1.27 10.58
CA ASP A 106 8.16 2.56 10.94
C ASP A 106 8.97 3.75 10.38
N ALA A 107 10.30 3.67 10.47
CA ALA A 107 11.19 4.69 9.91
C ALA A 107 11.02 4.82 8.38
N MET A 108 10.74 3.71 7.68
CA MET A 108 10.46 3.73 6.25
C MET A 108 9.08 4.33 5.96
N MET A 109 8.06 3.97 6.74
CA MET A 109 6.73 4.56 6.65
C MET A 109 6.75 6.08 6.83
N ASP A 110 7.46 6.58 7.85
CA ASP A 110 7.63 8.02 8.08
C ASP A 110 8.26 8.71 6.87
N THR A 111 9.32 8.12 6.31
CA THR A 111 10.00 8.62 5.11
C THR A 111 9.03 8.69 3.91
N LEU A 112 8.20 7.65 3.70
CA LEU A 112 7.22 7.63 2.60
C LEU A 112 6.13 8.68 2.80
N VAL A 113 5.64 8.84 4.02
CA VAL A 113 4.62 9.84 4.35
C VAL A 113 5.15 11.25 4.13
N ASP A 114 6.39 11.55 4.52
CA ASP A 114 7.00 12.86 4.30
C ASP A 114 7.27 13.17 2.82
N PHE A 115 7.64 12.14 2.05
CA PHE A 115 7.69 12.24 0.60
C PHE A 115 6.31 12.58 0.00
N ILE A 116 5.26 11.87 0.38
CA ILE A 116 3.88 12.13 -0.09
C ILE A 116 3.46 13.56 0.27
N LYS A 117 3.71 14.02 1.50
CA LYS A 117 3.37 15.38 1.94
C LYS A 117 4.06 16.43 1.06
N THR A 118 5.32 16.21 0.71
CA THR A 118 6.11 17.12 -0.11
C THR A 118 5.63 17.10 -1.56
N GLU A 119 5.55 15.92 -2.18
CA GLU A 119 5.17 15.80 -3.58
C GLU A 119 3.73 16.24 -3.86
N ARG A 120 2.78 16.07 -2.92
CA ARG A 120 1.41 16.58 -3.12
C ARG A 120 1.34 18.11 -3.27
N GLN A 121 2.28 18.84 -2.68
CA GLN A 121 2.37 20.31 -2.84
C GLN A 121 2.94 20.68 -4.21
N CYS A 122 3.83 19.85 -4.72
CA CYS A 122 4.69 20.14 -5.87
C CYS A 122 4.12 19.58 -7.18
N CYS A 123 3.58 18.38 -7.11
CA CYS A 123 3.09 17.52 -8.18
C CYS A 123 1.63 17.16 -7.90
N ASN A 124 0.76 18.19 -7.93
CA ASN A 124 -0.67 18.07 -7.56
C ASN A 124 -1.53 17.24 -8.54
N PHE A 125 -0.89 16.60 -9.52
CA PHE A 125 -1.49 15.69 -10.50
C PHE A 125 -1.37 14.22 -10.11
N PHE A 126 -0.43 13.86 -9.21
CA PHE A 126 -0.31 12.47 -8.75
C PHE A 126 -1.43 12.07 -7.80
N THR A 127 -1.80 10.79 -7.91
CA THR A 127 -2.53 10.02 -6.91
C THR A 127 -1.52 9.09 -6.24
N PHE A 128 -1.53 9.09 -4.91
CA PHE A 128 -0.64 8.27 -4.09
C PHE A 128 -1.46 7.19 -3.39
N ASN A 129 -1.02 5.94 -3.48
CA ASN A 129 -1.57 4.84 -2.68
C ASN A 129 -0.44 4.22 -1.87
N LEU A 130 -0.52 4.29 -0.55
CA LEU A 130 0.38 3.63 0.37
C LEU A 130 -0.33 2.45 1.00
N THR A 131 0.19 1.24 0.78
CA THR A 131 -0.27 0.02 1.44
C THR A 131 0.78 -0.40 2.45
N VAL A 132 0.33 -0.65 3.67
CA VAL A 132 1.13 -1.20 4.77
C VAL A 132 0.62 -2.62 5.03
N SER A 133 1.50 -3.60 4.96
CA SER A 133 1.15 -4.99 5.25
C SER A 133 1.04 -5.23 6.76
N ASP A 134 0.13 -6.11 7.17
CA ASP A 134 -0.10 -6.48 8.57
C ASP A 134 1.05 -7.31 9.17
N ASP A 135 1.83 -7.95 8.32
CA ASP A 135 3.01 -8.74 8.67
C ASP A 135 4.31 -7.92 8.80
N GLU A 136 4.21 -6.58 8.68
CA GLU A 136 5.34 -5.64 8.72
C GLU A 136 6.45 -5.98 7.69
N SER A 137 6.16 -6.77 6.66
CA SER A 137 7.18 -7.24 5.72
C SER A 137 7.64 -6.15 4.75
N SER A 138 6.69 -5.31 4.34
CA SER A 138 6.88 -4.35 3.25
C SER A 138 5.85 -3.22 3.26
N HIS A 139 6.27 -2.10 2.68
CA HIS A 139 5.38 -1.00 2.32
C HIS A 139 5.35 -0.87 0.80
N LEU A 140 4.16 -0.69 0.23
CA LEU A 140 3.99 -0.52 -1.21
C LEU A 140 3.47 0.88 -1.47
N LEU A 141 4.24 1.68 -2.22
CA LEU A 141 3.82 3.01 -2.64
C LEU A 141 3.58 3.02 -4.15
N SER A 142 2.36 3.32 -4.56
CA SER A 142 2.00 3.54 -5.97
C SER A 142 1.86 5.03 -6.25
N LEU A 143 2.52 5.52 -7.31
CA LEU A 143 2.38 6.86 -7.86
C LEU A 143 1.71 6.72 -9.23
N THR A 144 0.49 7.23 -9.36
CA THR A 144 -0.26 7.21 -10.62
C THR A 144 -0.77 8.60 -11.00
N GLY A 145 -1.04 8.83 -12.29
CA GLY A 145 -1.48 10.14 -12.76
C GLY A 145 -2.01 10.12 -14.19
N PRO A 146 -2.35 11.30 -14.75
CA PRO A 146 -2.77 11.42 -16.13
C PRO A 146 -1.64 11.11 -17.11
N ASP A 147 -1.94 11.09 -18.41
CA ASP A 147 -0.95 10.94 -19.49
C ASP A 147 0.26 11.87 -19.27
N GLY A 148 1.47 11.30 -19.39
CA GLY A 148 2.73 11.98 -19.07
C GLY A 148 3.25 11.72 -17.65
N ALA A 149 2.45 11.12 -16.75
CA ALA A 149 2.86 10.86 -15.37
C ALA A 149 4.01 9.85 -15.27
N LYS A 150 4.03 8.80 -16.10
CA LYS A 150 5.10 7.79 -16.08
C LYS A 150 6.43 8.39 -16.51
N GLU A 151 6.42 9.16 -17.59
CA GLU A 151 7.59 9.87 -18.11
C GLU A 151 8.14 10.82 -17.06
N PHE A 152 7.24 11.57 -16.39
CA PHE A 152 7.63 12.43 -15.27
C PHE A 152 8.25 11.65 -14.12
N ILE A 153 7.68 10.50 -13.71
CA ILE A 153 8.28 9.67 -12.65
C ILE A 153 9.70 9.25 -13.04
N VAL A 154 9.93 8.87 -14.29
CA VAL A 154 11.25 8.44 -14.77
C VAL A 154 12.24 9.61 -14.84
N SER A 155 11.83 10.75 -15.38
CA SER A 155 12.73 11.89 -15.61
C SER A 155 13.00 12.72 -14.36
N GLU A 156 11.98 12.94 -13.53
CA GLU A 156 12.02 13.91 -12.42
C GLU A 156 12.16 13.27 -11.05
N LEU A 157 11.76 12.02 -10.89
CA LEU A 157 11.83 11.28 -9.62
C LEU A 157 12.88 10.17 -9.68
N ASN A 158 13.05 9.52 -10.83
CA ASN A 158 14.07 8.49 -11.09
C ASN A 158 14.24 7.48 -9.94
N LEU A 159 13.10 7.06 -9.38
CA LEU A 159 12.96 6.04 -8.35
C LEU A 159 13.15 4.64 -8.93
#